data_AF-A0A7V3NJW6-F1
#
_entry.id   AF-A0A7V3NJW6-F1
#
_cell.length_a   1.000
_cell.length_b   1.000
_cell.length_c   1.000
_cell.angle_alpha   90.00
_cell.angle_beta   90.00
_cell.angle_gamma   90.00
#
_symmetry.space_group_name_H-M   'P 1'
#
loop_
_entity.id
_entity.type
_entity.pdbx_description
1 polymer ?
#
loop_
_entity_poly.entity_id
_entity_poly.type
_entity_poly.pdbx_seq_one_letter_code
_entity_poly.pdbx_strand_id
1 'polypeptide(L)'
;MTLVLALAGCVGEAAIIYTVIILARLSQKLGAVTKMPPYYRGFYLSVSLLCVSLASRLVHLSAVLTEAGQTVPLLAQDGFSLATHHLPMALGMLISVLVAGRYWGWLLKE
;
A
#
# COMPACT_ATOMS: atom_id res chain seq x y z
N MET A 1 10.59 20.33 11.62
CA MET A 1 10.52 19.96 10.18
C MET A 1 10.22 18.48 9.96
N THR A 2 10.70 17.57 10.82
CA THR A 2 10.43 16.12 10.76
C THR A 2 8.94 15.74 10.85
N LEU A 3 8.16 16.44 11.66
CA LEU A 3 6.73 16.13 11.87
C LEU A 3 5.88 16.37 10.61
N VAL A 4 6.15 17.46 9.89
CA VAL A 4 5.46 17.78 8.61
C VAL A 4 5.76 16.74 7.54
N LEU A 5 7.03 16.32 7.41
CA LEU A 5 7.45 15.26 6.50
C LEU A 5 6.80 13.91 6.85
N ALA A 6 6.68 13.61 8.14
CA ALA A 6 6.09 12.36 8.59
C ALA A 6 4.57 12.31 8.32
N LEU A 7 3.85 13.41 8.58
CA LEU A 7 2.44 13.56 8.24
C LEU A 7 2.21 13.50 6.72
N ALA A 8 3.02 14.21 5.94
CA ALA A 8 2.96 14.17 4.47
C ALA A 8 3.15 12.74 3.93
N GLY A 9 4.03 11.96 4.57
CA GLY A 9 4.23 10.55 4.25
C GLY A 9 2.99 9.68 4.50
N CYS A 10 2.32 9.84 5.64
CA CYS A 10 1.06 9.13 5.93
C CYS A 10 -0.04 9.49 4.93
N VAL A 11 -0.16 10.78 4.58
CA VAL A 11 -1.12 11.25 3.58
C VAL A 11 -0.80 10.66 2.20
N GLY A 12 0.49 10.59 1.83
CA GLY A 12 0.94 9.98 0.58
C GLY A 12 0.57 8.49 0.48
N GLU A 13 0.81 7.72 1.55
CA GLU A 13 0.40 6.30 1.60
C GLU A 13 -1.12 6.13 1.53
N ALA A 14 -1.88 6.96 2.24
CA ALA A 14 -3.34 6.94 2.15
C ALA A 14 -3.84 7.25 0.73
N ALA A 15 -3.21 8.21 0.04
CA ALA A 15 -3.53 8.54 -1.35
C ALA A 15 -3.24 7.37 -2.31
N ILE A 16 -2.14 6.64 -2.10
CA ILE A 16 -1.80 5.45 -2.88
C ILE A 16 -2.85 4.35 -2.64
N ILE A 17 -3.20 4.07 -1.38
CA ILE A 17 -4.26 3.09 -1.05
C ILE A 17 -5.56 3.46 -1.76
N TYR A 18 -5.96 4.74 -1.70
CA TYR A 18 -7.16 5.23 -2.35
C TYR A 18 -7.11 5.03 -3.87
N THR A 19 -5.97 5.33 -4.49
CA THR A 19 -5.74 5.12 -5.93
C THR A 19 -5.86 3.65 -6.31
N VAL A 20 -5.28 2.73 -5.53
CA VAL A 20 -5.37 1.29 -5.77
C VAL A 20 -6.82 0.80 -5.63
N ILE A 21 -7.60 1.34 -4.69
CA ILE A 21 -9.02 1.03 -4.55
C ILE A 21 -9.81 1.48 -5.79
N ILE A 22 -9.57 2.70 -6.28
CA ILE A 22 -10.19 3.18 -7.52
C ILE A 22 -9.85 2.24 -8.67
N LEU A 23 -8.57 1.88 -8.81
CA LEU A 23 -8.11 0.99 -9.87
C LEU A 23 -8.72 -0.41 -9.77
N ALA A 24 -8.92 -0.93 -8.55
CA ALA A 24 -9.61 -2.18 -8.28
C ALA A 24 -11.06 -2.14 -8.77
N ARG A 25 -11.79 -1.06 -8.44
CA ARG A 25 -13.19 -0.87 -8.85
C ARG A 25 -13.32 -0.69 -10.35
N LEU A 26 -12.43 0.07 -10.96
CA LEU A 26 -12.40 0.29 -12.40
C LEU A 26 -12.11 -1.02 -13.15
N SER A 27 -11.11 -1.77 -12.68
CA SER A 27 -10.75 -3.08 -13.26
C SER A 27 -11.85 -4.12 -13.05
N GLN A 28 -12.59 -4.08 -11.94
CA GLN A 28 -13.76 -4.91 -11.71
C GLN A 28 -14.88 -4.62 -12.72
N LYS A 29 -15.17 -3.34 -12.99
CA LYS A 29 -16.18 -2.95 -13.98
C LYS A 29 -15.76 -3.35 -15.40
N LEU A 30 -14.50 -3.10 -15.77
CA LEU A 30 -13.95 -3.50 -17.06
C LEU A 30 -13.99 -5.03 -17.24
N GLY A 31 -13.54 -5.79 -16.23
CA GLY A 31 -13.56 -7.25 -16.26
C GLY A 31 -14.96 -7.85 -16.41
N ALA A 32 -15.98 -7.19 -15.86
CA ALA A 32 -17.37 -7.60 -16.06
C ALA A 32 -17.84 -7.42 -17.52
N VAL A 33 -17.38 -6.37 -18.21
CA VAL A 33 -17.71 -6.11 -19.62
C VAL A 33 -16.90 -7.03 -20.54
N THR A 34 -15.61 -7.22 -20.26
CA THR A 34 -14.71 -8.04 -21.10
C THR A 34 -14.77 -9.53 -20.79
N LYS A 35 -15.61 -9.97 -19.84
CA LYS A 35 -15.70 -11.35 -19.32
C LYS A 35 -14.33 -11.93 -18.92
N MET A 36 -13.43 -11.09 -18.41
CA MET A 36 -12.11 -11.52 -17.96
C MET A 36 -12.17 -12.21 -16.59
N PRO A 37 -11.20 -13.10 -16.28
CA PRO A 37 -11.12 -13.72 -14.96
C PRO A 37 -10.95 -12.67 -13.85
N PRO A 38 -11.38 -12.98 -12.60
CA PRO A 38 -11.43 -12.02 -11.50
C PRO A 38 -10.05 -11.71 -10.87
N TYR A 39 -9.05 -11.33 -11.69
CA TYR A 39 -7.73 -10.92 -11.20
C TYR A 39 -7.78 -9.63 -10.37
N TYR A 40 -8.90 -8.89 -10.37
CA TYR A 40 -9.11 -7.71 -9.52
C TYR A 40 -8.97 -8.03 -8.02
N ARG A 41 -9.10 -9.31 -7.63
CA ARG A 41 -8.82 -9.80 -6.27
C ARG A 41 -7.37 -9.48 -5.82
N GLY A 42 -6.42 -9.42 -6.75
CA GLY A 42 -5.04 -9.04 -6.46
C GLY A 42 -4.89 -7.58 -5.99
N PHE A 43 -5.78 -6.68 -6.45
CA PHE A 43 -5.80 -5.31 -5.93
C PHE A 43 -6.27 -5.26 -4.48
N TYR A 44 -7.27 -6.05 -4.10
CA TYR A 44 -7.71 -6.13 -2.71
C TYR A 44 -6.60 -6.69 -1.80
N LEU A 45 -5.83 -7.68 -2.28
CA LEU A 45 -4.65 -8.17 -1.57
C LEU A 45 -3.60 -7.06 -1.40
N SER A 46 -3.36 -6.28 -2.45
CA SER A 46 -2.43 -5.14 -2.43
C SER A 46 -2.87 -4.07 -1.42
N VAL A 47 -4.16 -3.74 -1.38
CA VAL A 47 -4.72 -2.79 -0.41
C VAL A 47 -4.51 -3.27 1.01
N SER A 48 -4.75 -4.56 1.30
CA SER A 48 -4.50 -5.11 2.64
C SER A 48 -3.03 -4.96 3.05
N LEU A 49 -2.09 -5.25 2.15
CA LEU A 49 -0.65 -5.07 2.42
C LEU A 49 -0.29 -3.60 2.66
N LEU A 50 -0.83 -2.68 1.85
CA LEU A 50 -0.59 -1.24 2.01
C LEU A 50 -1.19 -0.70 3.32
N CYS A 51 -2.36 -1.18 3.73
CA CYS A 51 -2.96 -0.83 5.02
C CYS A 51 -2.08 -1.28 6.20
N VAL A 52 -1.44 -2.45 6.12
CA VAL A 52 -0.49 -2.92 7.14
C VAL A 52 0.72 -1.99 7.22
N SER A 53 1.26 -1.57 6.08
CA SER A 53 2.38 -0.63 6.03
C SER A 53 2.02 0.73 6.63
N LEU A 54 0.83 1.27 6.31
CA LEU A 54 0.32 2.52 6.88
C LEU A 54 0.10 2.40 8.40
N ALA A 55 -0.45 1.28 8.88
CA ALA A 55 -0.66 1.04 10.31
C ALA A 55 0.67 1.03 11.07
N SER A 56 1.71 0.38 10.52
CA SER A 56 3.06 0.41 11.09
C SER A 56 3.59 1.85 11.17
N ARG A 57 3.42 2.64 10.10
CA ARG A 57 3.85 4.05 10.08
C ARG A 57 3.14 4.91 11.12
N LEU A 58 1.84 4.71 11.33
CA LEU A 58 1.06 5.41 12.35
C LEU A 58 1.50 5.06 13.78
N VAL A 59 1.89 3.80 14.02
CA VAL A 59 2.46 3.38 15.30
C VAL A 59 3.81 4.07 15.54
N HIS A 60 4.69 4.12 14.54
CA HIS A 60 5.95 4.87 14.63
C HIS A 60 5.72 6.38 14.86
N LEU A 61 4.73 6.98 14.18
CA LEU A 61 4.39 8.39 14.36
C LEU A 61 3.91 8.68 15.79
N SER A 62 3.02 7.83 16.32
CA SER A 62 2.48 7.95 17.68
C SER A 62 3.57 7.82 18.75
N ALA A 63 4.56 6.95 18.52
CA ALA A 63 5.72 6.79 19.40
C ALA A 63 6.67 8.00 19.40
N VAL A 64 6.75 8.75 18.29
CA VAL A 64 7.54 9.99 18.21
C VAL A 64 6.81 11.17 18.84
N LEU A 65 5.48 11.22 18.73
CA LEU A 65 4.62 12.27 19.30
C LEU A 65 4.50 12.19 20.83
N THR A 66 4.55 10.98 21.37
CA THR A 66 4.57 10.75 22.80
C THR A 66 6.03 10.71 23.23
N GLU A 67 6.53 11.73 23.93
CA GLU A 67 7.94 11.80 24.43
C GLU A 67 8.34 10.66 25.40
N ALA A 68 7.59 9.57 25.45
CA ALA A 68 8.02 8.29 25.97
C ALA A 68 9.04 7.70 24.99
N GLY A 69 10.33 8.03 25.18
CA GLY A 69 11.49 7.51 24.45
C GLY A 69 11.72 5.99 24.53
N GLN A 70 10.66 5.20 24.68
CA GLN A 70 10.66 3.76 24.55
C GLN A 70 10.16 3.40 23.16
N THR A 71 11.05 3.53 22.17
CA THR A 71 10.95 2.66 21.00
C THR A 71 10.95 1.22 21.52
N VAL A 72 9.81 0.53 21.43
CA VAL A 72 9.71 -0.88 21.82
C VAL A 72 10.85 -1.61 21.11
N PRO A 73 11.75 -2.30 21.81
CA PRO A 73 12.99 -2.85 21.21
C PRO A 73 12.73 -3.83 20.05
N LEU A 74 11.51 -4.38 19.96
CA LEU A 74 11.01 -5.14 18.81
C LEU A 74 10.82 -4.32 17.52
N LEU A 75 10.45 -3.04 17.61
CA LEU A 75 10.30 -2.14 16.44
C LEU A 75 11.64 -1.54 15.98
N ALA A 76 12.67 -1.53 16.83
CA ALA A 76 13.99 -0.99 16.53
C ALA A 76 14.94 -1.99 15.84
N GLN A 77 14.54 -3.26 15.69
CA GLN A 77 15.27 -4.21 14.86
C GLN A 77 15.09 -3.84 13.38
N ASP A 78 16.21 -3.62 12.67
CA ASP A 78 16.24 -3.32 11.23
C ASP A 78 15.38 -4.31 10.41
N GLY A 79 15.35 -5.58 10.81
CA GLY A 79 14.53 -6.61 10.19
C GLY A 79 13.01 -6.42 10.34
N PHE A 80 12.54 -5.83 11.45
CA PHE A 80 11.12 -5.63 11.71
C PHE A 80 10.56 -4.44 10.92
N SER A 81 11.34 -3.37 10.80
CA SER A 81 11.00 -2.23 9.92
C SER A 81 10.99 -2.66 8.44
N LEU A 82 11.93 -3.51 8.04
CA LEU A 82 11.97 -4.05 6.68
C LEU A 82 10.78 -4.98 6.38
N ALA A 83 10.42 -5.86 7.32
CA ALA A 83 9.34 -6.82 7.17
C ALA A 83 7.93 -6.21 7.27
N THR A 84 7.76 -5.15 8.07
CA THR A 84 6.42 -4.62 8.40
C THR A 84 6.09 -3.36 7.60
N HIS A 85 7.09 -2.60 7.17
CA HIS A 85 6.86 -1.34 6.44
C HIS A 85 7.28 -1.44 4.97
N HIS A 86 8.54 -1.82 4.70
CA HIS A 86 9.08 -1.82 3.34
C HIS A 86 8.60 -3.00 2.48
N LEU A 87 8.59 -4.22 3.03
CA LEU A 87 8.16 -5.42 2.30
C LEU A 87 6.68 -5.35 1.88
N PRO A 88 5.72 -5.01 2.77
CA PRO A 88 4.32 -4.93 2.39
C PRO A 88 4.05 -3.79 1.41
N MET A 89 4.76 -2.67 1.54
CA MET A 89 4.66 -1.56 0.60
C MET A 89 5.15 -1.94 -0.80
N ALA A 90 6.36 -2.52 -0.88
CA ALA A 90 6.96 -2.94 -2.15
C ALA A 90 6.15 -4.05 -2.83
N LEU A 91 5.71 -5.05 -2.06
CA LEU A 91 4.86 -6.13 -2.57
C LEU A 91 3.48 -5.61 -2.99
N GLY A 92 2.85 -4.74 -2.18
CA GLY A 92 1.57 -4.12 -2.52
C GLY A 92 1.65 -3.30 -3.81
N MET A 93 2.70 -2.51 -3.98
CA MET A 93 2.95 -1.79 -5.25
C MET A 93 3.20 -2.75 -6.41
N LEU A 94 4.10 -3.73 -6.27
CA LEU A 94 4.40 -4.69 -7.34
C LEU A 94 3.16 -5.44 -7.81
N ILE A 95 2.35 -5.95 -6.87
CA ILE A 95 1.11 -6.66 -7.20
C ILE A 95 0.15 -5.70 -7.90
N SER A 96 -0.01 -4.47 -7.42
CA SER A 96 -0.90 -3.50 -8.06
C SER A 96 -0.48 -3.18 -9.50
N VAL A 97 0.82 -3.01 -9.78
CA VAL A 97 1.36 -2.74 -11.12
C VAL A 97 1.23 -3.97 -12.02
N LEU A 98 1.54 -5.17 -11.51
CA LEU A 98 1.41 -6.41 -12.27
C LEU A 98 -0.04 -6.70 -12.65
N VAL A 99 -0.98 -6.52 -11.71
CA VAL A 99 -2.41 -6.73 -11.96
C VAL A 99 -2.95 -5.67 -12.92
N ALA A 100 -2.55 -4.40 -12.75
CA ALA A 100 -2.91 -3.33 -13.66
C ALA A 100 -2.39 -3.60 -15.08
N GLY A 101 -1.11 -3.95 -15.23
CA GLY A 101 -0.50 -4.29 -16.52
C GLY A 101 -1.16 -5.52 -17.16
N ARG A 102 -1.58 -6.51 -16.38
CA ARG A 102 -2.30 -7.69 -16.90
C ARG A 102 -3.69 -7.33 -17.44
N TYR A 103 -4.42 -6.43 -16.77
CA TYR A 103 -5.76 -5.99 -17.18
C TYR A 103 -5.72 -4.97 -18.32
N TRP A 104 -4.79 -4.03 -18.27
CA TRP A 104 -4.71 -2.89 -19.18
C TRP A 104 -3.70 -3.09 -20.30
N GLY A 105 -2.92 -4.18 -20.28
CA GLY A 105 -1.95 -4.50 -21.35
C GLY A 105 -2.60 -4.80 -22.69
N TRP A 106 -3.92 -5.05 -22.74
CA TRP A 106 -4.68 -5.06 -23.99
C TRP A 106 -4.85 -3.63 -24.54
N LEU A 107 -5.13 -2.64 -23.68
CA LEU A 107 -5.32 -1.24 -24.09
C LEU A 107 -4.04 -0.62 -24.67
N LEU A 108 -2.86 -1.03 -24.19
CA LEU A 108 -1.56 -0.55 -24.68
C LEU A 108 -1.12 -1.19 -26.00
N LYS A 109 -1.82 -2.24 -26.46
CA LYS A 109 -1.51 -2.94 -27.72
C LYS A 109 -2.32 -2.42 -28.91
N GLU A 110 -3.28 -1.55 -28.65
CA GLU A 110 -4.15 -0.92 -29.64
C GLU A 110 -3.67 0.51 -29.91
#